data_AF-A0A947UVK1-F1
#
_entry.id   AF-A0A947UVK1-F1
#
_cell.length_a   1.000
_cell.length_b   1.000
_cell.length_c   1.000
_cell.angle_alpha   90.00
_cell.angle_beta   90.00
_cell.angle_gamma   90.00
#
_symmetry.space_group_name_H-M   'P 1'
#
loop_
_entity.id
_entity.type
_entity.pdbx_description
1 polymer ?
#
loop_
_entity_poly.entity_id
_entity_poly.type
_entity_poly.pdbx_seq_one_letter_code
_entity_poly.pdbx_strand_id
1 'polypeptide(L)'
;NQLNNEISRRYGMTNEEAENAKRRGTLPESYDMEVLQPYSETLAMEIGRALQLFTTSTQYRKVDQILLAGGGAMIPGIDEVVGQRTGTPTMVVNPFANMAVGSKIRPQALTADAPSLFVACGLAMRRFDPQ
;
A
#
# COMPACT_ATOMS: atom_id res chain seq x y z
N ASN A 1 1.34 -1.35 -10.93
CA ASN A 1 1.24 -2.16 -12.17
C ASN A 1 2.21 -3.34 -12.22
N GLN A 2 3.41 -3.26 -11.65
CA GLN A 2 4.39 -4.36 -11.69
C GLN A 2 3.86 -5.69 -11.16
N LEU A 3 3.21 -5.72 -10.00
CA LEU A 3 2.59 -6.95 -9.46
C LEU A 3 1.57 -7.56 -10.44
N ASN A 4 0.73 -6.72 -11.05
CA ASN A 4 -0.28 -7.18 -12.02
C ASN A 4 0.36 -7.77 -13.28
N ASN A 5 1.43 -7.15 -13.77
CA ASN A 5 2.18 -7.65 -14.91
C ASN A 5 2.84 -9.00 -14.61
N GLU A 6 3.34 -9.21 -13.39
CA GLU A 6 3.94 -10.48 -12.97
C GLU A 6 2.88 -11.61 -12.88
N ILE A 7 1.69 -11.30 -12.35
CA ILE A 7 0.54 -12.22 -12.35
C ILE A 7 0.15 -12.60 -13.78
N SER A 8 -0.05 -11.59 -14.63
CA SER A 8 -0.39 -11.73 -16.05
C SER A 8 0.61 -12.64 -16.78
N ARG A 9 1.91 -12.36 -16.64
CA ARG A 9 2.99 -13.14 -17.25
C ARG A 9 3.06 -14.57 -16.73
N ARG A 10 2.97 -14.78 -15.41
CA ARG A 10 3.16 -16.10 -14.80
C ARG A 10 1.98 -17.04 -15.06
N TYR A 11 0.76 -16.53 -15.03
CA TYR A 11 -0.45 -17.34 -15.21
C TYR A 11 -1.04 -17.27 -16.61
N GLY A 12 -0.38 -16.58 -17.55
CA GLY A 12 -0.85 -16.46 -18.93
C GLY A 12 -2.18 -15.72 -19.06
N MET A 13 -2.46 -14.81 -18.12
CA MET A 13 -3.69 -14.01 -18.08
C MET A 13 -3.48 -12.70 -18.84
N THR A 14 -4.55 -12.10 -19.36
CA THR A 14 -4.50 -10.68 -19.76
C THR A 14 -4.35 -9.78 -18.52
N ASN A 15 -3.91 -8.53 -18.71
CA ASN A 15 -3.78 -7.58 -17.60
C ASN A 15 -5.11 -7.33 -16.86
N GLU A 16 -6.23 -7.35 -17.58
CA GLU A 16 -7.56 -7.16 -16.99
C GLU A 16 -7.99 -8.38 -16.17
N GLU A 17 -7.77 -9.59 -16.70
CA GLU A 17 -8.01 -10.84 -15.97
C GLU A 17 -7.16 -10.94 -14.71
N ALA A 18 -5.87 -10.60 -14.80
CA ALA A 18 -4.95 -10.58 -13.66
C ALA A 18 -5.44 -9.60 -12.57
N GLU A 19 -5.89 -8.40 -12.96
CA GLU A 19 -6.36 -7.38 -12.01
C GLU A 19 -7.66 -7.84 -11.34
N ASN A 20 -8.57 -8.43 -12.10
CA ASN A 20 -9.82 -8.98 -11.60
C ASN A 20 -9.58 -10.17 -10.66
N ALA A 21 -8.68 -11.10 -11.01
CA ALA A 21 -8.35 -12.25 -10.19
C ALA A 21 -7.68 -11.83 -8.87
N LYS A 22 -6.76 -10.85 -8.92
CA LYS A 22 -6.13 -10.25 -7.75
C LYS A 22 -7.15 -9.60 -6.81
N ARG A 23 -8.12 -8.86 -7.35
CA ARG A 23 -9.18 -8.20 -6.54
C ARG A 23 -10.18 -9.19 -5.95
N ARG A 24 -10.47 -10.29 -6.65
CA ARG A 24 -11.44 -11.31 -6.20
C ARG A 24 -10.81 -12.38 -5.32
N GLY A 25 -9.48 -12.42 -5.22
CA GLY A 25 -8.76 -13.48 -4.49
C GLY A 25 -8.89 -14.85 -5.16
N THR A 26 -9.00 -14.89 -6.50
CA THR A 26 -9.18 -16.14 -7.26
C THR A 26 -7.90 -16.58 -7.97
N LEU A 27 -6.74 -16.16 -7.45
CA LEU A 27 -5.44 -16.57 -7.96
C LEU A 27 -5.08 -17.97 -7.44
N PRO A 28 -4.23 -18.73 -8.15
CA PRO A 28 -3.77 -20.04 -7.70
C PRO A 28 -3.07 -19.98 -6.34
N GLU A 29 -3.09 -21.08 -5.56
CA GLU A 29 -2.42 -21.15 -4.24
C GLU A 29 -0.91 -20.83 -4.30
N SER A 30 -0.26 -21.03 -5.46
CA SER A 30 1.15 -20.68 -5.64
C SER A 30 1.41 -19.18 -5.67
N TYR A 31 0.39 -18.34 -5.83
CA TYR A 31 0.50 -16.89 -5.97
C TYR A 31 1.24 -16.24 -4.80
N ASP A 32 0.91 -16.63 -3.57
CA ASP A 32 1.46 -16.00 -2.39
C ASP A 32 2.98 -16.20 -2.32
N MET A 33 3.44 -17.44 -2.52
CA MET A 33 4.87 -17.79 -2.45
C MET A 33 5.66 -17.37 -3.70
N GLU A 34 5.10 -17.56 -4.89
CA GLU A 34 5.85 -17.38 -6.14
C GLU A 34 5.84 -15.95 -6.65
N VAL A 35 4.81 -15.16 -6.29
CA VAL A 35 4.59 -13.82 -6.84
C VAL A 35 4.51 -12.76 -5.74
N LEU A 36 3.61 -12.93 -4.77
CA LEU A 36 3.32 -11.88 -3.80
C LEU A 36 4.47 -11.64 -2.83
N GLN A 37 5.06 -12.71 -2.28
CA GLN A 37 6.18 -12.61 -1.36
C GLN A 37 7.43 -11.99 -2.05
N PRO A 38 7.90 -12.46 -3.23
CA PRO A 38 9.02 -11.83 -3.92
C PRO A 38 8.77 -10.36 -4.28
N TYR A 39 7.53 -10.03 -4.67
CA TYR A 39 7.14 -8.65 -4.93
C TYR A 39 7.25 -7.78 -3.66
N SER A 40 6.73 -8.28 -2.54
CA SER A 40 6.73 -7.57 -1.26
C SER A 40 8.16 -7.37 -0.72
N GLU A 41 9.03 -8.38 -0.84
CA GLU A 41 10.44 -8.28 -0.48
C GLU A 41 11.19 -7.26 -1.35
N THR A 42 10.90 -7.23 -2.65
CA THR A 42 11.47 -6.24 -3.58
C THR A 42 11.03 -4.83 -3.21
N LEU A 43 9.73 -4.63 -2.95
CA LEU A 43 9.18 -3.35 -2.53
C LEU A 43 9.81 -2.87 -1.21
N ALA A 44 9.92 -3.75 -0.22
CA ALA A 44 10.56 -3.43 1.06
C ALA A 44 12.04 -3.07 0.91
N MET A 45 12.76 -3.73 -0.01
CA MET A 45 14.14 -3.38 -0.35
C MET A 45 14.24 -1.99 -0.99
N GLU A 46 13.34 -1.65 -1.91
CA GLU A 46 13.31 -0.32 -2.55
C GLU A 46 13.01 0.79 -1.53
N ILE A 47 12.06 0.55 -0.62
CA ILE A 47 11.75 1.47 0.48
C ILE A 47 12.98 1.66 1.38
N GLY A 48 13.69 0.57 1.73
CA GLY A 48 14.92 0.65 2.52
C GLY A 48 16.02 1.49 1.85
N ARG A 49 16.19 1.36 0.52
CA ARG A 49 17.13 2.20 -0.25
C ARG A 49 16.72 3.67 -0.25
N ALA A 50 15.42 3.96 -0.40
CA ALA A 50 14.90 5.32 -0.35
C ALA A 50 15.13 5.97 1.03
N LEU A 51 14.93 5.21 2.12
CA LEU A 51 15.24 5.66 3.47
C LEU A 51 16.74 5.94 3.65
N GLN A 52 17.60 5.04 3.18
CA GLN A 52 19.04 5.27 3.22
C GLN A 52 19.41 6.55 2.49
N LEU A 53 18.91 6.74 1.26
CA LEU A 53 19.13 7.95 0.47
C LEU A 53 18.65 9.22 1.20
N PHE A 54 17.48 9.17 1.84
CA PHE A 54 16.98 10.29 2.65
C PHE A 54 17.90 10.63 3.82
N THR A 55 18.35 9.62 4.58
CA THR A 55 19.22 9.83 5.75
C THR A 55 20.64 10.28 5.39
N THR A 56 21.13 9.95 4.20
CA THR A 56 22.44 10.41 3.72
C THR A 56 22.38 11.78 3.03
N SER A 57 21.22 12.20 2.55
CA SER A 57 21.04 13.45 1.79
C SER A 57 20.46 14.60 2.62
N THR A 58 20.08 14.35 3.87
CA THR A 58 19.49 15.35 4.76
C THR A 58 20.21 15.35 6.11
N GLN A 59 19.93 16.36 6.94
CA GLN A 59 20.40 16.39 8.33
C GLN A 59 19.66 15.39 9.24
N TYR A 60 18.52 14.85 8.78
CA TYR A 60 17.69 13.92 9.54
C TYR A 60 18.27 12.51 9.44
N ARG A 61 18.73 11.97 10.57
CA ARG A 61 19.42 10.68 10.62
C ARG A 61 18.51 9.49 10.96
N LYS A 62 17.23 9.77 11.25
CA LYS A 62 16.28 8.74 11.69
C LYS A 62 14.89 9.07 11.15
N VAL A 63 14.17 8.02 10.78
CA VAL A 63 12.73 8.05 10.52
C VAL A 63 12.06 7.29 11.66
N ASP A 64 11.08 7.92 12.30
CA ASP A 64 10.40 7.31 13.45
C ASP A 64 9.31 6.32 13.03
N GLN A 65 8.67 6.57 11.88
CA GLN A 65 7.58 5.75 11.38
C GLN A 65 7.44 5.84 9.85
N ILE A 66 7.04 4.73 9.24
CA ILE A 66 6.63 4.63 7.84
C ILE A 66 5.12 4.49 7.76
N LEU A 67 4.49 5.32 6.93
CA LEU A 67 3.07 5.30 6.66
C LEU A 67 2.84 4.86 5.22
N LEU A 68 2.18 3.70 5.03
CA LEU A 68 1.89 3.15 3.72
C LEU A 68 0.50 3.59 3.25
N ALA A 69 0.42 4.17 2.05
CA ALA A 69 -0.81 4.64 1.43
C ALA A 69 -0.90 4.16 -0.04
N GLY A 70 -2.04 4.41 -0.68
CA GLY A 70 -2.31 4.01 -2.05
C GLY A 70 -2.73 2.55 -2.20
N GLY A 71 -3.04 2.14 -3.43
CA GLY A 71 -3.54 0.78 -3.70
C GLY A 71 -2.54 -0.34 -3.41
N GLY A 72 -1.24 -0.05 -3.41
CA GLY A 72 -0.20 -1.01 -3.01
C GLY A 72 -0.19 -1.32 -1.52
N ALA A 73 -0.69 -0.41 -0.67
CA ALA A 73 -0.81 -0.63 0.76
C ALA A 73 -1.96 -1.58 1.13
N MET A 74 -2.80 -1.99 0.16
CA MET A 74 -3.85 -2.98 0.35
C MET A 74 -3.34 -4.43 0.26
N ILE A 75 -2.05 -4.63 -0.01
CA ILE A 75 -1.42 -5.95 -0.01
C ILE A 75 -1.38 -6.48 1.44
N PRO A 76 -1.93 -7.67 1.73
CA PRO A 76 -1.88 -8.24 3.07
C PRO A 76 -0.46 -8.38 3.60
N GLY A 77 -0.22 -7.94 4.83
CA GLY A 77 1.08 -8.07 5.53
C GLY A 77 2.20 -7.19 4.99
N ILE A 78 1.93 -6.25 4.07
CA ILE A 78 3.00 -5.44 3.46
C ILE A 78 3.70 -4.53 4.47
N ASP A 79 2.97 -4.03 5.46
CA ASP A 79 3.52 -3.24 6.56
C ASP A 79 4.48 -4.04 7.44
N GLU A 80 4.18 -5.32 7.70
CA GLU A 80 5.08 -6.22 8.42
C GLU A 80 6.37 -6.47 7.64
N VAL A 81 6.28 -6.78 6.34
CA VAL A 81 7.44 -7.04 5.49
C VAL A 81 8.34 -5.80 5.39
N VAL A 82 7.73 -4.62 5.20
CA VAL A 82 8.47 -3.34 5.16
C VAL A 82 9.08 -3.02 6.53
N GLY A 83 8.33 -3.20 7.62
CA GLY A 83 8.81 -2.93 8.97
C GLY A 83 9.98 -3.81 9.37
N GLN A 84 9.90 -5.12 9.12
CA GLN A 84 10.99 -6.06 9.36
C GLN A 84 12.24 -5.72 8.55
N ARG A 85 12.08 -5.40 7.26
CA ARG A 85 13.21 -5.11 6.37
C ARG A 85 13.92 -3.80 6.71
N THR A 86 13.15 -2.77 7.09
CA THR A 86 13.67 -1.42 7.34
C THR A 86 14.06 -1.19 8.79
N GLY A 87 13.61 -2.04 9.72
CA GLY A 87 13.76 -1.81 11.16
C GLY A 87 12.96 -0.60 11.67
N THR A 88 12.04 -0.07 10.87
CA THR A 88 11.24 1.12 11.20
C THR A 88 9.79 0.73 11.42
N PRO A 89 9.12 1.20 12.49
CA PRO A 89 7.69 0.99 12.69
C PRO A 89 6.91 1.38 11.44
N THR A 90 6.10 0.46 10.91
CA THR A 90 5.37 0.65 9.64
C THR A 90 3.89 0.36 9.86
N MET A 91 3.01 1.17 9.29
CA MET A 91 1.56 0.90 9.30
C MET A 91 0.89 1.35 8.01
N VAL A 92 -0.21 0.68 7.66
CA VAL A 92 -1.12 1.13 6.59
C VAL A 92 -2.00 2.27 7.11
N VAL A 93 -2.09 3.36 6.35
CA VAL A 93 -2.87 4.53 6.78
C VAL A 93 -4.36 4.37 6.52
N ASN A 94 -5.16 4.79 7.50
CA ASN A 94 -6.57 5.07 7.31
C ASN A 94 -6.83 6.57 7.55
N PRO A 95 -6.98 7.39 6.50
CA PRO A 95 -7.21 8.83 6.66
C PRO A 95 -8.57 9.15 7.31
N PHE A 96 -9.48 8.18 7.39
CA PHE A 96 -10.84 8.37 7.91
C PHE A 96 -11.01 7.91 9.36
N ALA A 97 -9.96 7.41 10.03
CA ALA A 97 -10.06 6.78 11.35
C ALA A 97 -10.73 7.66 12.42
N ASN A 98 -10.56 8.99 12.32
CA ASN A 98 -11.13 9.96 13.25
C ASN A 98 -12.23 10.83 12.62
N MET A 99 -12.83 10.38 11.52
CA MET A 99 -13.89 11.11 10.82
C MET A 99 -15.27 10.50 11.09
N ALA A 100 -16.29 11.36 11.18
CA ALA A 100 -17.67 10.90 11.17
C ALA A 100 -18.03 10.34 9.78
N VAL A 101 -18.54 9.11 9.75
CA VAL A 101 -18.97 8.45 8.51
C VAL A 101 -20.44 8.73 8.26
N GLY A 102 -20.77 9.34 7.12
CA GLY A 102 -22.15 9.65 6.76
C GLY A 102 -23.01 8.40 6.56
N SER A 103 -24.31 8.48 6.85
CA SER A 103 -25.24 7.33 6.86
C SER A 103 -25.42 6.62 5.51
N LYS A 104 -25.05 7.26 4.40
CA LYS A 104 -25.09 6.66 3.05
C LYS A 104 -23.84 5.85 2.70
N ILE A 105 -22.81 5.91 3.52
CA ILE A 105 -21.51 5.26 3.28
C ILE A 105 -21.47 3.93 4.01
N ARG A 106 -21.01 2.88 3.31
CA ARG A 106 -20.76 1.57 3.90
C ARG A 106 -19.38 1.59 4.58
N PRO A 107 -19.28 1.48 5.92
CA PRO A 107 -18.01 1.67 6.63
C PRO A 107 -16.94 0.64 6.25
N GLN A 108 -17.34 -0.61 5.99
CA GLN A 108 -16.42 -1.68 5.58
C GLN A 108 -15.77 -1.39 4.23
N ALA A 109 -16.57 -0.96 3.24
CA ALA A 109 -16.04 -0.59 1.92
C ALA A 109 -15.10 0.63 2.02
N LEU A 110 -15.48 1.63 2.84
CA LEU A 110 -14.63 2.79 3.08
C LEU A 110 -13.28 2.40 3.69
N THR A 111 -13.28 1.48 4.66
CA THR A 111 -12.05 1.02 5.34
C THR A 111 -11.15 0.23 4.39
N ALA A 112 -11.74 -0.63 3.55
CA ALA A 112 -10.99 -1.41 2.56
C ALA A 112 -10.30 -0.51 1.52
N ASP A 113 -10.97 0.56 1.08
CA ASP A 113 -10.42 1.49 0.09
C ASP A 113 -9.63 2.65 0.73
N ALA A 114 -9.60 2.74 2.06
CA ALA A 114 -9.09 3.90 2.80
C ALA A 114 -7.67 4.33 2.41
N PRO A 115 -6.68 3.42 2.28
CA PRO A 115 -5.32 3.80 1.90
C PRO A 115 -5.28 4.38 0.49
N SER A 116 -6.10 3.87 -0.44
CA SER A 116 -6.19 4.35 -1.82
C SER A 116 -6.80 5.75 -1.93
N LEU A 117 -7.65 6.13 -0.97
CA LEU A 117 -8.33 7.41 -0.95
C LEU A 117 -7.53 8.52 -0.25
N PHE A 118 -6.29 8.26 0.19
CA PHE A 118 -5.46 9.20 0.94
C PHE A 118 -5.30 10.56 0.23
N VAL A 119 -5.00 10.56 -1.07
CA VAL A 119 -4.86 11.79 -1.87
C VAL A 119 -6.19 12.51 -2.02
N ALA A 120 -7.28 11.79 -2.31
CA ALA A 120 -8.61 12.36 -2.46
C ALA A 120 -9.10 13.01 -1.15
N CYS A 121 -8.80 12.38 0.00
CA CYS A 121 -9.04 12.94 1.31
C CYS A 121 -8.29 14.26 1.49
N GLY A 122 -7.00 14.31 1.19
CA GLY A 122 -6.20 15.55 1.25
C GLY A 122 -6.76 16.68 0.38
N LEU A 123 -7.16 16.37 -0.86
CA LEU A 123 -7.77 17.34 -1.76
C LEU A 123 -9.09 17.90 -1.21
N ALA A 124 -9.91 17.07 -0.59
CA ALA A 124 -11.16 17.51 0.04
C ALA A 124 -10.91 18.36 1.29
N MET A 125 -9.85 18.05 2.05
CA MET A 125 -9.47 18.79 3.26
C MET A 125 -8.97 20.21 2.97
N ARG A 126 -8.47 20.48 1.75
CA ARG A 126 -7.92 21.80 1.36
C ARG A 126 -8.90 22.97 1.59
N ARG A 127 -10.22 22.71 1.62
CA ARG A 127 -11.22 23.74 1.92
C ARG A 127 -11.16 24.24 3.38
N PHE A 128 -10.57 23.46 4.27
CA PHE A 128 -10.50 23.72 5.71
C PHE A 128 -9.10 24.19 6.17
N ASP A 129 -8.14 24.30 5.26
CA ASP A 129 -6.83 24.86 5.58
C ASP A 129 -6.97 26.35 5.94
N PRO A 130 -6.58 26.77 7.16
CA PRO A 130 -6.53 28.19 7.49
C PRO A 130 -5.50 28.88 6.59
N GLN A 131 -5.85 30.08 6.09
CA GLN A 131 -4.89 30.94 5.38
C GLN A 131 -3.79 31.44 6.31
#